data_AF-A0A838HPM5-F1
#
_entry.id   AF-A0A838HPM5-F1
#
_cell.length_a   1.000
_cell.length_b   1.000
_cell.length_c   1.000
_cell.angle_alpha   90.00
_cell.angle_beta   90.00
_cell.angle_gamma   90.00
#
_symmetry.space_group_name_H-M   'P 1'
#
loop_
_entity.id
_entity.type
_entity.pdbx_description
1 polymer ?
#
loop_
_entity_poly.entity_id
_entity_poly.type
_entity_poly.pdbx_seq_one_letter_code
_entity_poly.pdbx_strand_id
1 'polypeptide(L)'
;MMPTAHRVTTRHLQAAYLFQSEGGLGSRGVYIGRDVFGGSFVYDPFELYDAGVIKNPNMVIAGQLGYGKSALVKTYLARQLIFGRTAVVLSPKPGEYDPLAEAFGVTPIRIAPGGHARLNPLDATLFTGVPAETATQLRESLLVALAASALDRPLQPEEAVACDVALFGAGDPAHVALPAVVERLLEPTDTMAGQASTDLATLRHDGRKVGLALRRLVQGDLRGMFDGPTSPSVRM
;
A
#
# COMPACT_ATOMS: atom_id res chain seq x y z
N MET A 1 -0.65 62.56 -9.40
CA MET A 1 -1.98 62.92 -9.92
C MET A 1 -2.80 61.64 -9.96
N MET A 2 -3.77 61.50 -9.06
CA MET A 2 -4.64 60.31 -9.04
C MET A 2 -5.57 60.35 -10.26
N PRO A 3 -5.78 59.23 -10.97
CA PRO A 3 -6.72 59.19 -12.07
C PRO A 3 -8.15 59.53 -11.59
N THR A 4 -8.91 60.20 -12.45
CA THR A 4 -10.27 60.66 -12.18
C THR A 4 -11.21 59.47 -11.98
N ALA A 5 -12.15 59.55 -11.03
CA ALA A 5 -13.13 58.50 -10.82
C ALA A 5 -14.11 58.41 -12.00
N HIS A 6 -14.26 57.22 -12.59
CA HIS A 6 -15.19 56.95 -13.68
C HIS A 6 -16.39 56.14 -13.18
N ARG A 7 -17.61 56.48 -13.65
CA ARG A 7 -18.82 55.68 -13.45
C ARG A 7 -19.13 54.89 -14.71
N VAL A 8 -19.39 53.60 -14.54
CA VAL A 8 -19.78 52.68 -15.61
C VAL A 8 -20.91 51.78 -15.11
N THR A 9 -21.79 51.34 -16.00
CA THR A 9 -22.85 50.38 -15.63
C THR A 9 -22.23 48.99 -15.42
N THR A 10 -22.82 48.17 -14.56
CA THR A 10 -22.38 46.77 -14.34
C THR A 10 -22.32 45.96 -15.64
N ARG A 11 -23.21 46.25 -16.59
CA ARG A 11 -23.21 45.66 -17.95
C ARG A 11 -21.94 45.98 -18.74
N HIS A 12 -21.44 47.21 -18.69
CA HIS A 12 -20.21 47.60 -19.41
C HIS A 12 -18.94 47.27 -18.61
N LEU A 13 -19.02 47.17 -17.27
CA LEU A 13 -17.92 46.71 -16.42
C LEU A 13 -17.48 45.28 -16.75
N GLN A 14 -18.38 44.44 -17.28
CA GLN A 14 -18.05 43.08 -17.75
C GLN A 14 -16.98 43.09 -18.86
N ALA A 15 -16.92 44.13 -19.71
CA ALA A 15 -15.88 44.27 -20.74
C ALA A 15 -14.49 44.61 -20.15
N ALA A 16 -14.45 45.13 -18.91
CA ALA A 16 -13.21 45.35 -18.16
C ALA A 16 -12.79 44.11 -17.34
N TYR A 17 -13.67 43.11 -17.22
CA TYR A 17 -13.38 41.80 -16.62
C TYR A 17 -12.66 40.87 -17.61
N LEU A 18 -11.59 41.38 -18.24
CA LEU A 18 -10.76 40.60 -19.16
C LEU A 18 -9.86 39.65 -18.35
N PHE A 19 -10.01 38.35 -18.59
CA PHE A 19 -9.11 37.28 -18.12
C PHE A 19 -8.99 37.11 -16.60
N GLN A 20 -10.10 37.09 -15.86
CA GLN A 20 -10.10 36.44 -14.54
C GLN A 20 -10.08 34.92 -14.72
N SER A 21 -8.90 34.41 -15.09
CA SER A 21 -8.54 33.03 -14.83
C SER A 21 -8.14 32.94 -13.37
N GLU A 22 -8.71 32.00 -12.64
CA GLU A 22 -8.21 31.67 -11.30
C GLU A 22 -6.71 31.31 -11.38
N GLY A 23 -5.95 31.60 -10.33
CA GLY A 23 -4.57 31.14 -10.24
C GLY A 23 -4.57 29.61 -10.14
N GLY A 24 -4.38 28.92 -11.27
CA GLY A 24 -4.28 27.47 -11.29
C GLY A 24 -3.05 26.96 -10.52
N LEU A 25 -2.88 25.65 -10.46
CA LEU A 25 -1.76 24.99 -9.77
C LEU A 25 -0.43 25.07 -10.55
N GLY A 26 -0.33 25.99 -11.50
CA GLY A 26 0.76 26.09 -12.46
C GLY A 26 0.63 25.09 -13.62
N SER A 27 1.71 24.96 -14.38
CA SER A 27 1.79 24.14 -15.60
C SER A 27 2.75 22.96 -15.48
N ARG A 28 3.41 22.79 -14.32
CA ARG A 28 4.37 21.70 -14.09
C ARG A 28 3.64 20.42 -13.68
N GLY A 29 3.98 19.33 -14.36
CA GLY A 29 3.47 18.00 -14.03
C GLY A 29 2.45 17.46 -15.02
N VAL A 30 1.53 16.62 -14.52
CA VAL A 30 0.64 15.82 -15.36
C VAL A 30 -0.64 16.58 -15.73
N TYR A 31 -0.88 16.74 -17.03
CA TYR A 31 -2.15 17.24 -17.56
C TYR A 31 -3.29 16.26 -17.27
N ILE A 32 -4.33 16.74 -16.59
CA ILE A 32 -5.55 15.99 -16.29
C ILE A 32 -6.67 16.36 -17.26
N GLY A 33 -6.90 17.65 -17.47
CA GLY A 33 -8.05 18.11 -18.24
C GLY A 33 -8.13 19.62 -18.33
N ARG A 34 -9.34 20.15 -18.47
CA ARG A 34 -9.58 21.60 -18.49
C ARG A 34 -10.40 22.02 -17.28
N ASP A 35 -10.13 23.21 -16.76
CA ASP A 35 -10.99 23.86 -15.78
C ASP A 35 -12.28 24.38 -16.44
N VAL A 36 -13.18 24.92 -15.61
CA VAL A 36 -14.47 25.47 -16.05
C VAL A 36 -14.36 26.71 -16.93
N PHE A 37 -13.21 27.38 -16.94
CA PHE A 37 -12.91 28.55 -17.77
C PHE A 37 -12.10 28.21 -19.03
N GLY A 38 -11.84 26.92 -19.26
CA GLY A 38 -11.11 26.41 -20.42
C GLY A 38 -9.58 26.38 -20.27
N GLY A 39 -9.06 26.77 -19.10
CA GLY A 39 -7.64 26.66 -18.76
C GLY A 39 -7.20 25.22 -18.59
N SER A 40 -5.90 24.95 -18.77
CA SER A 40 -5.36 23.60 -18.54
C SER A 40 -5.31 23.29 -17.04
N PHE A 41 -5.92 22.19 -16.64
CA PHE A 41 -5.79 21.64 -15.30
C PHE A 41 -4.66 20.61 -15.28
N VAL A 42 -3.55 21.00 -14.63
CA VAL A 42 -2.35 20.18 -14.40
C VAL A 42 -2.25 19.92 -12.91
N TYR A 43 -1.99 18.67 -12.54
CA TYR A 43 -1.79 18.28 -11.14
C TYR A 43 -0.70 17.23 -11.05
N ASP A 44 0.37 17.57 -10.34
CA ASP A 44 1.37 16.61 -9.89
C ASP A 44 1.67 16.86 -8.41
N PRO A 45 1.34 15.91 -7.52
CA PRO A 45 1.46 16.13 -6.09
C PRO A 45 2.92 16.21 -5.63
N PHE A 46 3.86 15.63 -6.38
CA PHE A 46 5.28 15.70 -6.05
C PHE A 46 5.85 17.08 -6.40
N GLU A 47 5.55 17.59 -7.59
CA GLU A 47 5.94 18.96 -7.99
C GLU A 47 5.35 20.03 -7.07
N LEU A 48 4.09 19.86 -6.66
CA LEU A 48 3.41 20.78 -5.75
C LEU A 48 3.95 20.69 -4.32
N TYR A 49 4.33 19.49 -3.89
CA TYR A 49 4.96 19.28 -2.59
C TYR A 49 6.35 19.93 -2.55
N ASP A 50 7.18 19.71 -3.57
CA ASP A 50 8.51 20.29 -3.69
C ASP A 50 8.46 21.83 -3.79
N ALA A 51 7.40 22.37 -4.39
CA ALA A 51 7.14 23.81 -4.47
C ALA A 51 6.59 24.42 -3.16
N GLY A 52 6.31 23.61 -2.13
CA GLY A 52 5.71 24.06 -0.87
C GLY A 52 4.24 24.48 -0.98
N VAL A 53 3.56 24.14 -2.08
CA VAL A 53 2.14 24.45 -2.30
C VAL A 53 1.25 23.51 -1.50
N ILE A 54 1.63 22.24 -1.39
CA ILE A 54 0.94 21.25 -0.55
C ILE A 54 1.89 20.65 0.47
N LYS A 55 1.34 20.20 1.60
CA LYS A 55 2.10 19.58 2.70
C LYS A 55 2.15 18.05 2.63
N ASN A 56 1.35 17.44 1.76
CA ASN A 56 1.27 15.99 1.64
C ASN A 56 0.81 15.61 0.21
N PRO A 57 1.52 14.70 -0.49
CA PRO A 57 1.20 14.30 -1.86
C PRO A 57 0.05 13.29 -1.98
N ASN A 58 -0.56 12.86 -0.87
CA ASN A 58 -1.66 11.90 -0.87
C ASN A 58 -2.91 12.46 -1.59
N MET A 59 -3.56 11.61 -2.38
CA MET A 59 -4.74 11.97 -3.16
C MET A 59 -5.87 10.96 -2.95
N VAL A 60 -7.10 11.46 -2.90
CA VAL A 60 -8.33 10.66 -2.92
C VAL A 60 -9.10 10.97 -4.19
N ILE A 61 -9.43 9.93 -4.97
CA ILE A 61 -10.27 10.05 -6.17
C ILE A 61 -11.64 9.46 -5.87
N ALA A 62 -12.66 10.31 -5.83
CA ALA A 62 -14.03 9.95 -5.52
C ALA A 62 -14.99 10.32 -6.66
N GLY A 63 -16.11 9.61 -6.75
CA GLY A 63 -17.12 9.79 -7.80
C GLY A 63 -18.05 8.59 -7.89
N GLN A 64 -19.23 8.76 -8.48
CA GLN A 64 -20.21 7.67 -8.63
C GLN A 64 -19.72 6.59 -9.62
N LEU A 65 -20.37 5.42 -9.61
CA LEU A 65 -20.09 4.38 -10.60
C LEU A 65 -20.37 4.91 -12.01
N GLY A 66 -19.46 4.66 -12.96
CA GLY A 66 -19.59 5.16 -14.34
C GLY A 66 -19.01 6.55 -14.62
N TYR A 67 -18.60 7.33 -13.60
CA TYR A 67 -18.07 8.69 -13.79
C TYR A 67 -16.58 8.74 -14.16
N GLY A 68 -16.05 7.73 -14.83
CA GLY A 68 -14.69 7.78 -15.38
C GLY A 68 -13.53 7.71 -14.38
N LYS A 69 -13.74 7.38 -13.10
CA LYS A 69 -12.65 7.24 -12.10
C LYS A 69 -11.49 6.34 -12.57
N SER A 70 -11.81 5.16 -13.10
CA SER A 70 -10.80 4.20 -13.58
C SER A 70 -10.04 4.76 -14.79
N ALA A 71 -10.74 5.45 -15.71
CA ALA A 71 -10.11 6.11 -16.85
C ALA A 71 -9.18 7.26 -16.41
N LEU A 72 -9.62 8.06 -15.44
CA LEU A 72 -8.79 9.10 -14.84
C LEU A 72 -7.54 8.51 -14.21
N VAL A 73 -7.66 7.53 -13.32
CA VAL A 73 -6.52 6.90 -12.64
C VAL A 73 -5.54 6.29 -13.65
N LYS A 74 -6.01 5.50 -14.62
CA LYS A 74 -5.13 4.85 -15.59
C LYS A 74 -4.39 5.85 -16.47
N THR A 75 -5.08 6.87 -16.96
CA THR A 75 -4.43 7.89 -17.81
C THR A 75 -3.51 8.80 -16.99
N TYR A 76 -3.84 9.06 -15.73
CA TYR A 76 -2.96 9.77 -14.79
C TYR A 76 -1.69 8.96 -14.52
N LEU A 77 -1.81 7.67 -14.18
CA LEU A 77 -0.66 6.78 -13.97
C LEU A 77 0.19 6.66 -15.24
N ALA A 78 -0.42 6.44 -16.42
CA ALA A 78 0.31 6.37 -17.68
C ALA A 78 1.16 7.62 -17.93
N ARG A 79 0.61 8.81 -17.66
CA ARG A 79 1.35 10.06 -17.77
C ARG A 79 2.44 10.16 -16.70
N GLN A 80 2.16 9.78 -15.45
CA GLN A 80 3.17 9.80 -14.39
C GLN A 80 4.38 8.91 -14.70
N LEU A 81 4.15 7.74 -15.30
CA LEU A 81 5.23 6.86 -15.76
C LEU A 81 6.13 7.53 -16.80
N ILE A 82 5.57 8.36 -17.70
CA ILE A 82 6.35 9.15 -18.68
C ILE A 82 7.25 10.18 -17.98
N PHE A 83 6.81 10.73 -16.86
CA PHE A 83 7.61 11.64 -16.01
C PHE A 83 8.64 10.89 -15.13
N GLY A 84 8.85 9.60 -15.36
CA GLY A 84 9.84 8.79 -14.62
C GLY A 84 9.41 8.41 -13.21
N ARG A 85 8.12 8.55 -12.88
CA ARG A 85 7.58 8.08 -11.59
C ARG A 85 7.35 6.57 -11.63
N THR A 86 7.37 5.93 -10.46
CA THR A 86 7.01 4.51 -10.29
C THR A 86 5.59 4.38 -9.79
N ALA A 87 4.84 3.41 -10.32
CA ALA A 87 3.48 3.11 -9.88
C ALA A 87 3.35 1.65 -9.44
N VAL A 88 2.81 1.44 -8.25
CA VAL A 88 2.37 0.12 -7.76
C VAL A 88 0.85 0.17 -7.61
N VAL A 89 0.16 -0.76 -8.27
CA VAL A 89 -1.31 -0.79 -8.30
C VAL A 89 -1.82 -2.07 -7.67
N LEU A 90 -2.55 -1.94 -6.56
CA LEU A 90 -3.32 -3.03 -5.96
C LEU A 90 -4.74 -2.98 -6.53
N SER A 91 -5.09 -3.94 -7.39
CA SER A 91 -6.42 -4.03 -7.99
C SER A 91 -7.17 -5.27 -7.53
N PRO A 92 -8.36 -5.13 -6.90
CA PRO A 92 -9.20 -6.28 -6.56
C PRO A 92 -9.92 -6.87 -7.79
N LYS A 93 -9.92 -6.15 -8.92
CA LYS A 93 -10.53 -6.59 -10.17
C LYS A 93 -9.45 -7.18 -11.08
N PRO A 94 -9.45 -8.51 -11.30
CA PRO A 94 -8.54 -9.13 -12.23
C PRO A 94 -8.68 -8.50 -13.61
N GLY A 95 -7.56 -8.22 -14.27
CA GLY A 95 -7.58 -7.69 -15.63
C GLY A 95 -7.70 -6.17 -15.75
N GLU A 96 -8.11 -5.45 -14.71
CA GLU A 96 -8.48 -4.03 -14.84
C GLU A 96 -7.32 -3.16 -15.36
N TYR A 97 -6.09 -3.47 -14.95
CA TYR A 97 -4.88 -2.72 -15.30
C TYR A 97 -4.00 -3.43 -16.33
N ASP A 98 -4.37 -4.61 -16.81
CA ASP A 98 -3.54 -5.40 -17.72
C ASP A 98 -3.19 -4.63 -19.00
N PRO A 99 -4.11 -3.90 -19.68
CA PRO A 99 -3.75 -3.16 -20.88
C PRO A 99 -2.74 -2.05 -20.61
N LEU A 100 -2.80 -1.45 -19.41
CA LEU A 100 -1.81 -0.45 -19.00
C LEU A 100 -0.47 -1.12 -18.70
N ALA A 101 -0.45 -2.24 -17.99
CA ALA A 101 0.76 -2.99 -17.70
C ALA A 101 1.45 -3.45 -18.99
N GLU A 102 0.69 -4.01 -19.94
CA GLU A 102 1.16 -4.43 -21.26
C GLU A 102 1.78 -3.28 -22.05
N ALA A 103 1.12 -2.11 -22.06
CA ALA A 103 1.62 -0.91 -22.74
C ALA A 103 3.00 -0.43 -22.20
N PHE A 104 3.33 -0.79 -20.95
CA PHE A 104 4.62 -0.49 -20.33
C PHE A 104 5.52 -1.73 -20.17
N GLY A 105 5.20 -2.85 -20.81
CA GLY A 105 6.00 -4.08 -20.78
C GLY A 105 6.06 -4.78 -19.41
N VAL A 106 5.10 -4.51 -18.53
CA VAL A 106 5.02 -5.07 -17.18
C VAL A 106 4.08 -6.27 -17.17
N THR A 107 4.51 -7.38 -16.58
CA THR A 107 3.65 -8.53 -16.31
C THR A 107 3.00 -8.37 -14.93
N PRO A 108 1.66 -8.29 -14.82
CA PRO A 108 1.00 -8.18 -13.52
C PRO A 108 1.23 -9.41 -12.65
N ILE A 109 1.53 -9.19 -11.36
CA ILE A 109 1.60 -10.27 -10.37
C ILE A 109 0.16 -10.63 -9.94
N ARG A 110 -0.20 -11.91 -10.07
CA ARG A 110 -1.51 -12.42 -9.68
C ARG A 110 -1.39 -13.40 -8.54
N ILE A 111 -1.79 -12.97 -7.35
CA ILE A 111 -1.85 -13.81 -6.16
C ILE A 111 -3.31 -14.20 -5.96
N ALA A 112 -3.60 -15.49 -6.00
CA ALA A 112 -4.95 -16.03 -5.85
C ALA A 112 -4.89 -17.40 -5.14
N PRO A 113 -5.95 -17.80 -4.41
CA PRO A 113 -6.01 -19.13 -3.80
C PRO A 113 -5.80 -20.24 -4.84
N GLY A 114 -4.91 -21.18 -4.55
CA GLY A 114 -4.53 -22.27 -5.46
C GLY A 114 -3.76 -21.84 -6.71
N GLY A 115 -3.35 -20.56 -6.81
CA GLY A 115 -2.58 -20.02 -7.92
C GLY A 115 -1.11 -20.48 -7.94
N HIS A 116 -0.38 -20.07 -8.98
CA HIS A 116 1.02 -20.43 -9.17
C HIS A 116 2.02 -19.44 -8.53
N ALA A 117 1.56 -18.25 -8.14
CA ALA A 117 2.39 -17.24 -7.49
C ALA A 117 2.06 -17.17 -5.99
N ARG A 118 3.09 -17.41 -5.19
CA ARG A 118 3.09 -17.22 -3.73
C ARG A 118 3.89 -15.98 -3.36
N LEU A 119 3.43 -15.28 -2.34
CA LEU A 119 4.14 -14.20 -1.68
C LEU A 119 4.37 -14.61 -0.22
N ASN A 120 5.61 -14.69 0.21
CA ASN A 120 5.91 -14.83 1.63
C ASN A 120 5.96 -13.43 2.26
N PRO A 121 5.04 -13.07 3.18
CA PRO A 121 5.08 -11.76 3.81
C PRO A 121 6.27 -11.57 4.75
N LEU A 122 6.96 -12.65 5.12
CA LEU A 122 8.14 -12.64 6.01
C LEU A 122 9.46 -12.69 5.23
N ASP A 123 9.40 -12.66 3.90
CA ASP A 123 10.56 -12.80 3.02
C ASP A 123 11.60 -11.70 3.29
N ALA A 124 12.84 -12.10 3.53
CA ALA A 124 13.94 -11.19 3.81
C ALA A 124 14.24 -10.25 2.62
N THR A 125 13.93 -10.67 1.39
CA THR A 125 14.16 -9.86 0.18
C THR A 125 13.32 -8.58 0.15
N LEU A 126 12.18 -8.55 0.85
CA LEU A 126 11.33 -7.36 1.01
C LEU A 126 12.02 -6.22 1.77
N PHE A 127 13.07 -6.54 2.52
CA PHE A 127 13.82 -5.59 3.34
C PHE A 127 15.24 -5.37 2.81
N THR A 128 15.47 -5.63 1.53
CA THR A 128 16.76 -5.37 0.88
C THR A 128 17.11 -3.89 0.95
N GLY A 129 18.36 -3.59 1.32
CA GLY A 129 18.84 -2.21 1.53
C GLY A 129 18.42 -1.59 2.87
N VAL A 130 17.67 -2.30 3.71
CA VAL A 130 17.32 -1.88 5.07
C VAL A 130 18.33 -2.46 6.07
N PRO A 131 18.80 -1.70 7.08
CA PRO A 131 19.64 -2.23 8.16
C PRO A 131 18.99 -3.45 8.84
N ALA A 132 19.80 -4.44 9.21
CA ALA A 132 19.31 -5.74 9.69
C ALA A 132 18.36 -5.62 10.91
N GLU A 133 18.67 -4.76 11.87
CA GLU A 133 17.83 -4.52 13.05
C GLU A 133 16.45 -3.96 12.67
N THR A 134 16.43 -2.98 11.75
CA THR A 134 15.19 -2.39 11.25
C THR A 134 14.39 -3.39 10.42
N ALA A 135 15.05 -4.24 9.62
CA ALA A 135 14.40 -5.29 8.86
C ALA A 135 13.69 -6.31 9.77
N THR A 136 14.32 -6.66 10.90
CA THR A 136 13.70 -7.53 11.91
C THR A 136 12.45 -6.89 12.52
N GLN A 137 12.54 -5.63 12.96
CA GLN A 137 11.40 -4.90 13.51
C GLN A 137 10.24 -4.75 12.51
N LEU A 138 10.55 -4.52 11.24
CA LEU A 138 9.53 -4.45 10.19
C LEU A 138 8.86 -5.81 9.96
N ARG A 139 9.63 -6.91 9.97
CA ARG A 139 9.08 -8.27 9.84
C ARG A 139 8.15 -8.62 10.99
N GLU A 140 8.54 -8.31 12.23
CA GLU A 140 7.69 -8.46 13.41
C GLU A 140 6.41 -7.63 13.29
N SER A 141 6.54 -6.36 12.89
CA SER A 141 5.40 -5.46 12.69
C SER A 141 4.43 -5.96 11.63
N LEU A 142 4.95 -6.53 10.52
CA LEU A 142 4.12 -7.15 9.49
C LEU A 142 3.40 -8.40 10.01
N LEU A 143 4.07 -9.26 10.78
CA LEU A 143 3.44 -10.43 11.39
C LEU A 143 2.30 -10.02 12.33
N VAL A 144 2.53 -9.02 13.18
CA VAL A 144 1.52 -8.47 14.10
C VAL A 144 0.34 -7.87 13.33
N ALA A 145 0.61 -7.11 12.25
CA ALA A 145 -0.44 -6.54 11.42
C ALA A 145 -1.28 -7.62 10.71
N LEU A 146 -0.63 -8.67 10.20
CA LEU A 146 -1.32 -9.82 9.61
C LEU A 146 -2.18 -10.57 10.63
N ALA A 147 -1.64 -10.83 11.82
CA ALA A 147 -2.36 -11.47 12.91
C ALA A 147 -3.57 -10.64 13.35
N ALA A 148 -3.41 -9.32 13.50
CA ALA A 148 -4.47 -8.41 13.88
C ALA A 148 -5.59 -8.38 12.82
N SER A 149 -5.21 -8.32 11.55
CA SER A 149 -6.16 -8.37 10.43
C SER A 149 -6.89 -9.70 10.35
N ALA A 150 -6.21 -10.83 10.62
CA ALA A 150 -6.83 -12.16 10.59
C ALA A 150 -7.77 -12.39 11.78
N LEU A 151 -7.48 -11.76 12.92
CA LEU A 151 -8.32 -11.79 14.13
C LEU A 151 -9.45 -10.75 14.13
N ASP A 152 -9.39 -9.77 13.23
CA ASP A 152 -10.28 -8.61 13.20
C ASP A 152 -10.25 -7.77 14.50
N ARG A 153 -9.05 -7.67 15.11
CA ARG A 153 -8.79 -6.85 16.30
C ARG A 153 -7.29 -6.67 16.57
N PRO A 154 -6.87 -5.67 17.38
CA PRO A 154 -5.51 -5.61 17.90
C PRO A 154 -5.13 -6.86 18.71
N LEU A 155 -3.84 -7.19 18.71
CA LEU A 155 -3.27 -8.25 19.55
C LEU A 155 -3.19 -7.78 21.00
N GLN A 156 -3.37 -8.73 21.93
CA GLN A 156 -3.00 -8.54 23.33
C GLN A 156 -1.47 -8.57 23.49
N PRO A 157 -0.90 -7.99 24.56
CA PRO A 157 0.54 -8.03 24.81
C PRO A 157 1.12 -9.46 24.79
N GLU A 158 0.41 -10.42 25.39
CA GLU A 158 0.82 -11.82 25.48
C GLU A 158 0.81 -12.50 24.10
N GLU A 159 -0.17 -12.15 23.26
CA GLU A 159 -0.26 -12.63 21.87
C GLU A 159 0.89 -12.06 21.01
N ALA A 160 1.28 -10.80 21.26
CA ALA A 160 2.40 -10.17 20.57
C ALA A 160 3.74 -10.82 20.96
N VAL A 161 3.95 -11.10 22.25
CA VAL A 161 5.12 -11.87 22.73
C VAL A 161 5.14 -13.27 22.13
N ALA A 162 4.00 -13.96 22.06
CA ALA A 162 3.92 -15.26 21.42
C ALA A 162 4.28 -15.21 19.93
N CYS A 163 3.91 -14.14 19.21
CA CYS A 163 4.29 -13.93 17.81
C CYS A 163 5.79 -13.70 17.64
N ASP A 164 6.39 -12.88 18.49
CA ASP A 164 7.82 -12.57 18.47
C ASP A 164 8.66 -13.85 18.67
N VAL A 165 8.39 -14.57 19.76
CA VAL A 165 9.10 -15.81 20.08
C VAL A 165 8.84 -16.90 19.02
N ALA A 166 7.63 -16.97 18.45
CA ALA A 166 7.34 -17.90 17.36
C ALA A 166 8.06 -17.54 16.06
N LEU A 167 8.20 -16.25 15.74
CA LEU A 167 8.94 -15.78 14.57
C LEU A 167 10.42 -16.16 14.68
N PHE A 168 11.02 -15.92 15.85
CA PHE A 168 12.41 -16.30 16.11
C PHE A 168 12.61 -17.83 16.14
N GLY A 169 11.67 -18.56 16.76
CA GLY A 169 11.70 -20.02 16.84
C GLY A 169 11.37 -20.75 15.54
N ALA A 170 10.88 -20.04 14.51
CA ALA A 170 10.52 -20.63 13.22
C ALA A 170 11.73 -20.94 12.33
N GLY A 171 12.93 -20.46 12.67
CA GLY A 171 14.18 -20.83 12.03
C GLY A 171 14.97 -19.64 11.50
N ASP A 172 15.77 -19.89 10.47
CA ASP A 172 16.63 -18.87 9.85
C ASP A 172 15.80 -17.70 9.28
N PRO A 173 16.04 -16.45 9.73
CA PRO A 173 15.36 -15.26 9.20
C PRO A 173 15.45 -15.10 7.68
N ALA A 174 16.46 -15.67 7.01
CA ALA A 174 16.59 -15.63 5.56
C ALA A 174 15.57 -16.51 4.83
N HIS A 175 15.02 -17.53 5.51
CA HIS A 175 14.18 -18.56 4.90
C HIS A 175 12.83 -18.76 5.61
N VAL A 176 12.57 -18.02 6.69
CA VAL A 176 11.35 -18.14 7.48
C VAL A 176 10.11 -17.84 6.65
N ALA A 177 9.11 -18.71 6.75
CA ALA A 177 7.81 -18.55 6.08
C ALA A 177 6.68 -18.71 7.09
N LEU A 178 5.52 -18.14 6.76
CA LEU A 178 4.35 -18.13 7.63
C LEU A 178 3.94 -19.51 8.19
N PRO A 179 4.01 -20.64 7.43
CA PRO A 179 3.68 -21.96 7.98
C PRO A 179 4.52 -22.34 9.21
N ALA A 180 5.82 -22.04 9.22
CA ALA A 180 6.71 -22.38 10.32
C ALA A 180 6.40 -21.55 11.58
N VAL A 181 6.03 -20.27 11.40
CA VAL A 181 5.57 -19.42 12.50
C VAL A 181 4.24 -19.93 13.07
N VAL A 182 3.30 -20.33 12.20
CA VAL A 182 2.02 -20.92 12.61
C VAL A 182 2.22 -22.20 13.40
N GLU A 183 3.15 -23.05 12.98
CA GLU A 183 3.52 -24.27 13.72
C GLU A 183 4.04 -23.91 15.12
N ARG A 184 4.96 -22.94 15.22
CA ARG A 184 5.52 -22.50 16.51
C ARG A 184 4.51 -21.83 17.44
N LEU A 185 3.50 -21.15 16.90
CA LEU A 185 2.39 -20.60 17.69
C LEU A 185 1.48 -21.68 18.27
N LEU A 186 1.25 -22.78 17.53
CA LEU A 186 0.37 -23.87 17.94
C LEU A 186 1.09 -24.92 18.81
N GLU A 187 2.37 -25.12 18.52
CA GLU A 187 3.26 -26.10 19.15
C GLU A 187 4.58 -25.43 19.58
N PRO A 188 4.53 -24.52 20.59
CA PRO A 188 5.74 -23.90 21.13
C PRO A 188 6.62 -24.92 21.87
N THR A 189 7.88 -24.56 22.09
CA THR A 189 8.86 -25.38 22.83
C THR A 189 9.15 -24.80 24.22
N ASP A 190 9.73 -25.59 25.13
CA ASP A 190 10.14 -25.09 26.45
C ASP A 190 11.17 -23.96 26.36
N THR A 191 12.04 -24.00 25.35
CA THR A 191 13.01 -22.91 25.11
C THR A 191 12.34 -21.58 24.81
N MET A 192 11.27 -21.61 24.01
CA MET A 192 10.45 -20.45 23.70
C MET A 192 9.70 -19.92 24.92
N ALA A 193 9.15 -20.82 25.75
CA ALA A 193 8.50 -20.44 27.00
C ALA A 193 9.48 -19.70 27.94
N GLY A 194 10.71 -20.20 28.05
CA GLY A 194 11.78 -19.53 28.78
C GLY A 194 12.13 -18.14 28.24
N GLN A 195 12.15 -17.96 26.92
CA GLN A 195 12.36 -16.64 26.28
C GLN A 195 11.22 -15.65 26.59
N ALA A 196 9.98 -16.14 26.61
CA ALA A 196 8.80 -15.37 27.00
C ALA A 196 8.65 -15.21 28.53
N SER A 197 9.60 -15.70 29.34
CA SER A 197 9.54 -15.67 30.81
C SER A 197 8.25 -16.28 31.38
N THR A 198 7.77 -17.36 30.78
CA THR A 198 6.53 -18.05 31.15
C THR A 198 6.68 -19.58 31.04
N ASP A 199 5.63 -20.33 31.35
CA ASP A 199 5.58 -21.78 31.15
C ASP A 199 5.00 -22.17 29.80
N LEU A 200 5.25 -23.41 29.37
CA LEU A 200 4.83 -23.92 28.07
C LEU A 200 3.30 -23.93 27.86
N ALA A 201 2.52 -24.18 28.92
CA ALA A 201 1.07 -24.22 28.83
C ALA A 201 0.50 -22.82 28.61
N THR A 202 1.05 -21.82 29.32
CA THR A 202 0.69 -20.42 29.20
C THR A 202 1.06 -19.89 27.81
N LEU A 203 2.30 -20.06 27.34
CA LEU A 203 2.70 -19.62 26.00
C LEU A 203 1.84 -20.25 24.89
N ARG A 204 1.51 -21.55 25.02
CA ARG A 204 0.62 -22.23 24.07
C ARG A 204 -0.79 -21.64 24.11
N HIS A 205 -1.31 -21.26 25.28
CA HIS A 205 -2.61 -20.62 25.41
C HIS A 205 -2.64 -19.28 24.69
N ASP A 206 -1.61 -18.45 24.93
CA ASP A 206 -1.50 -17.09 24.40
C ASP A 206 -1.35 -17.11 22.87
N GLY A 207 -0.51 -17.99 22.33
CA GLY A 207 -0.29 -18.13 20.89
C GLY A 207 -1.45 -18.78 20.12
N ARG A 208 -2.33 -19.56 20.77
CA ARG A 208 -3.30 -20.43 20.10
C ARG A 208 -4.27 -19.68 19.19
N LYS A 209 -4.84 -18.57 19.65
CA LYS A 209 -5.83 -17.81 18.86
C LYS A 209 -5.19 -17.24 17.60
N VAL A 210 -3.99 -16.67 17.74
CA VAL A 210 -3.22 -16.14 16.62
C VAL A 210 -2.84 -17.26 15.64
N GLY A 211 -2.32 -18.38 16.16
CA GLY A 211 -1.94 -19.53 15.35
C GLY A 211 -3.11 -20.08 14.53
N LEU A 212 -4.30 -20.20 15.13
CA LEU A 212 -5.50 -20.64 14.43
C LEU A 212 -5.99 -19.63 13.38
N ALA A 213 -5.91 -18.33 13.65
CA ALA A 213 -6.27 -17.29 12.70
C ALA A 213 -5.34 -17.28 11.48
N LEU A 214 -4.02 -17.27 11.71
CA LEU A 214 -3.00 -17.31 10.65
C LEU A 214 -3.00 -18.65 9.89
N ARG A 215 -3.39 -19.76 10.53
CA ARG A 215 -3.55 -21.06 9.86
C ARG A 215 -4.56 -21.02 8.71
N ARG A 216 -5.57 -20.14 8.76
CA ARG A 216 -6.51 -19.95 7.64
C ARG A 216 -5.85 -19.37 6.40
N LEU A 217 -4.80 -18.56 6.57
CA LEU A 217 -4.02 -17.98 5.47
C LEU A 217 -3.12 -19.04 4.80
N VAL A 218 -2.69 -20.04 5.57
CA VAL A 218 -1.76 -21.08 5.11
C VAL A 218 -2.47 -22.33 4.59
N GLN A 219 -3.43 -22.85 5.36
CA GLN A 219 -4.11 -24.13 5.09
C GLN A 219 -5.59 -23.98 4.74
N GLY A 220 -6.15 -22.77 4.90
CA GLY A 220 -7.57 -22.49 4.69
C GLY A 220 -7.86 -21.80 3.36
N ASP A 221 -8.70 -20.77 3.43
CA ASP A 221 -9.31 -20.11 2.27
C ASP A 221 -8.30 -19.45 1.31
N LEU A 222 -7.09 -19.14 1.79
CA LEU A 222 -6.02 -18.50 1.01
C LEU A 222 -4.83 -19.44 0.72
N ARG A 223 -5.03 -20.76 0.85
CA ARG A 223 -3.99 -21.76 0.54
C ARG A 223 -3.41 -21.52 -0.86
N GLY A 224 -2.10 -21.64 -0.99
CA GLY A 224 -1.35 -21.37 -2.22
C GLY A 224 -0.96 -19.91 -2.43
N MET A 225 -1.32 -18.98 -1.52
CA MET A 225 -0.93 -17.57 -1.61
C MET A 225 0.25 -17.23 -0.69
N PHE A 226 0.22 -17.67 0.57
CA PHE A 226 1.17 -17.26 1.63
C PHE A 226 1.83 -18.44 2.36
N ASP A 227 1.71 -19.64 1.80
CA ASP A 227 2.02 -20.92 2.44
C ASP A 227 3.42 -21.46 2.10
N GLY A 228 4.32 -20.62 1.61
CA GLY A 228 5.69 -20.99 1.30
C GLY A 228 6.53 -19.80 0.83
N PRO A 229 7.76 -20.04 0.34
CA PRO A 229 8.65 -18.99 -0.16
C PRO A 229 8.01 -18.19 -1.30
N THR A 230 8.41 -16.92 -1.42
CA THR A 230 8.00 -16.06 -2.53
C THR A 230 8.39 -16.70 -3.85
N SER A 231 7.45 -16.73 -4.79
CA SER A 231 7.68 -17.36 -6.09
C SER A 231 8.64 -16.52 -6.94
N PRO A 232 9.51 -17.13 -7.77
CA PRO A 232 10.43 -16.38 -8.64
C PRO A 232 9.75 -15.46 -9.66
N SER A 233 8.45 -15.69 -9.93
CA SER A 233 7.60 -14.84 -10.78
C SER A 233 7.17 -13.54 -10.09
N VAL A 234 7.29 -13.47 -8.76
CA VAL A 234 7.02 -12.28 -7.96
C VAL A 234 8.34 -11.54 -7.80
N ARG A 235 8.64 -10.65 -8.75
CA ARG A 235 9.77 -9.71 -8.65
C ARG A 235 9.23 -8.38 -8.16
N MET A 236 9.60 -8.01 -6.93
CA MET A 236 9.30 -6.69 -6.36
C MET A 236 10.41 -5.70 -6.68
#